data_AF-A0A958V9X1-F1
#
_entry.id   AF-A0A958V9X1-F1
#
_cell.length_a   1.000
_cell.length_b   1.000
_cell.length_c   1.000
_cell.angle_alpha   90.00
_cell.angle_beta   90.00
_cell.angle_gamma   90.00
#
_symmetry.space_group_name_H-M   'P 1'
#
loop_
_entity.id
_entity.type
_entity.pdbx_description
1 polymer ?
#
loop_
_entity_poly.entity_id
_entity_poly.type
_entity_poly.pdbx_seq_one_letter_code
_entity_poly.pdbx_strand_id
1 'polypeptide(L)'
;MRIAEKKYKENIAEYILYMYQITDIIRANNLDIEKIQKTVIAESADDEDFEAYTRWYNDLILKMKDQNIEQKGVLNELSELEMELFYLHNTLLAVLKDKKYQEYFSKAEEAIQEFQRKSNAPNLNVIGVCFNALYFNLLMNLKGMDITPETKEAFDAIRLVIAYLSKEYKDMKESKGKFSMNAN
;
A
#
# COMPACT_ATOMS: atom_id res chain seq x y z
N MET A 1 2.84 -2.61 -15.60
CA MET A 1 2.13 -1.51 -16.32
C MET A 1 0.61 -1.68 -16.27
N ARG A 2 -0.01 -2.70 -16.90
CA ARG A 2 -1.47 -2.91 -16.84
C ARG A 2 -2.02 -3.33 -15.45
N ILE A 3 -1.32 -4.22 -14.74
CA ILE A 3 -1.76 -4.69 -13.41
C ILE A 3 -1.71 -3.54 -12.39
N ALA A 4 -0.61 -2.78 -12.37
CA ALA A 4 -0.45 -1.60 -11.53
C ALA A 4 -1.54 -0.55 -11.80
N GLU A 5 -1.79 -0.23 -13.07
CA GLU A 5 -2.83 0.72 -13.48
C GLU A 5 -4.24 0.23 -13.11
N LYS A 6 -4.52 -1.07 -13.30
CA LYS A 6 -5.80 -1.67 -12.92
C LYS A 6 -6.01 -1.56 -11.42
N LYS A 7 -5.02 -1.94 -10.61
CA LYS A 7 -5.07 -1.82 -9.14
C LYS A 7 -5.25 -0.37 -8.70
N TYR A 8 -4.51 0.57 -9.31
CA TYR A 8 -4.65 1.99 -8.99
C TYR A 8 -6.07 2.50 -9.20
N LYS A 9 -6.75 2.05 -10.27
CA LYS A 9 -8.14 2.42 -10.57
C LYS A 9 -9.17 1.69 -9.69
N GLU A 10 -8.92 0.44 -9.36
CA GLU A 10 -9.92 -0.41 -8.69
C GLU A 10 -9.82 -0.36 -7.16
N ASN A 11 -8.60 -0.38 -6.61
CA ASN A 11 -8.34 -0.49 -5.19
C ASN A 11 -6.96 0.08 -4.84
N ILE A 12 -6.95 1.29 -4.26
CA ILE A 12 -5.72 2.01 -3.95
C ILE A 12 -4.83 1.28 -2.94
N ALA A 13 -5.39 0.55 -1.97
CA ALA A 13 -4.58 -0.22 -1.02
C ALA A 13 -3.86 -1.39 -1.69
N GLU A 14 -4.53 -2.10 -2.61
CA GLU A 14 -3.88 -3.15 -3.37
C GLU A 14 -2.76 -2.60 -4.26
N TYR A 15 -2.95 -1.40 -4.81
CA TYR A 15 -1.90 -0.73 -5.57
C TYR A 15 -0.69 -0.40 -4.70
N ILE A 16 -0.89 0.21 -3.52
CA ILE A 16 0.20 0.55 -2.59
C ILE A 16 0.97 -0.72 -2.18
N LEU A 17 0.26 -1.76 -1.73
CA LEU A 17 0.89 -3.03 -1.32
C LEU A 17 1.62 -3.72 -2.48
N TYR A 18 1.05 -3.69 -3.68
CA TYR A 18 1.70 -4.21 -4.89
C TYR A 18 2.99 -3.44 -5.19
N MET A 19 2.97 -2.11 -5.12
CA MET A 19 4.17 -1.31 -5.36
C MET A 19 5.25 -1.52 -4.29
N TYR A 20 4.87 -1.80 -3.03
CA TYR A 20 5.83 -2.21 -1.99
C TYR A 20 6.57 -3.48 -2.38
N GLN A 21 5.83 -4.52 -2.81
CA GLN A 21 6.43 -5.76 -3.31
C GLN A 21 7.39 -5.50 -4.48
N ILE A 22 6.98 -4.64 -5.44
CA ILE A 22 7.80 -4.31 -6.61
C ILE A 22 9.10 -3.62 -6.20
N THR A 23 9.05 -2.66 -5.27
CA THR A 23 10.28 -2.01 -4.78
C THR A 23 11.22 -2.99 -4.09
N ASP A 24 10.69 -3.94 -3.32
CA ASP A 24 11.54 -4.95 -2.66
C ASP A 24 12.09 -5.99 -3.64
N ILE A 25 11.35 -6.36 -4.67
CA ILE A 25 11.84 -7.19 -5.78
C ILE A 25 13.01 -6.50 -6.49
N ILE A 26 12.87 -5.19 -6.77
CA ILE A 26 13.94 -4.39 -7.37
C ILE A 26 15.19 -4.39 -6.48
N ARG A 27 15.01 -4.20 -5.16
CA ARG A 27 16.11 -4.24 -4.17
C ARG A 27 16.77 -5.61 -4.08
N ALA A 28 15.98 -6.68 -4.06
CA ALA A 28 16.48 -8.06 -4.01
C ALA A 28 17.33 -8.41 -5.24
N ASN A 29 17.08 -7.74 -6.37
CA ASN A 29 17.89 -7.85 -7.59
C ASN A 29 18.99 -6.78 -7.70
N ASN A 30 19.31 -6.06 -6.61
CA ASN A 30 20.34 -5.03 -6.55
C ASN A 30 20.16 -3.90 -7.57
N LEU A 31 18.91 -3.56 -7.92
CA LEU A 31 18.58 -2.55 -8.93
C LEU A 31 19.20 -2.84 -10.32
N ASP A 32 19.40 -4.13 -10.63
CA ASP A 32 19.98 -4.60 -11.88
C ASP A 32 18.88 -5.09 -12.82
N ILE A 33 18.68 -4.37 -13.91
CA ILE A 33 17.63 -4.69 -14.88
C ILE A 33 17.86 -6.04 -15.57
N GLU A 34 19.11 -6.45 -15.79
CA GLU A 34 19.41 -7.73 -16.43
C GLU A 34 19.06 -8.91 -15.52
N LYS A 35 19.22 -8.73 -14.20
CA LYS A 35 18.78 -9.73 -13.22
C LYS A 35 17.27 -9.81 -13.17
N ILE A 36 16.58 -8.67 -13.08
CA ILE A 36 15.10 -8.61 -13.05
C ILE A 36 14.49 -9.25 -14.30
N GLN A 37 15.09 -9.01 -15.47
CA GLN A 37 14.69 -9.66 -16.71
C GLN A 37 14.70 -11.19 -16.59
N LYS A 38 15.76 -11.76 -16.03
CA LYS A 38 15.96 -13.21 -15.90
C LYS A 38 15.13 -13.85 -14.77
N THR A 39 14.96 -13.16 -13.65
CA THR A 39 14.37 -13.72 -12.42
C THR A 39 12.91 -13.36 -12.21
N VAL A 40 12.40 -12.31 -12.87
CA VAL A 40 11.03 -11.82 -12.64
C VAL A 40 10.24 -11.79 -13.94
N ILE A 41 10.77 -11.11 -14.97
CA ILE A 41 10.03 -10.89 -16.22
C ILE A 41 9.92 -12.19 -17.00
N ALA A 42 11.02 -12.93 -17.16
CA ALA A 42 11.04 -14.20 -17.88
C ALA A 42 10.14 -15.28 -17.26
N GLU A 43 9.88 -15.23 -15.95
CA GLU A 43 8.98 -16.17 -15.27
C GLU A 43 7.50 -15.78 -15.36
N SER A 44 7.20 -14.52 -15.66
CA SER A 44 5.87 -13.93 -15.44
C SER A 44 5.21 -13.32 -16.68
N ALA A 45 5.96 -13.00 -17.74
CA ALA A 45 5.45 -12.34 -18.93
C ALA A 45 5.52 -13.24 -20.15
N ASP A 46 4.47 -13.22 -20.97
CA ASP A 46 4.53 -13.73 -22.34
C ASP A 46 5.49 -12.85 -23.18
N ASP A 47 6.09 -13.43 -24.22
CA ASP A 47 7.12 -12.76 -25.05
C ASP A 47 6.69 -11.37 -25.55
N GLU A 48 5.40 -11.14 -25.81
CA GLU A 48 4.86 -9.87 -26.32
C GLU A 48 4.97 -8.69 -25.34
N ASP A 49 5.01 -8.94 -24.02
CA ASP A 49 5.05 -7.87 -23.00
C ASP A 49 6.44 -7.68 -22.37
N PHE A 50 7.44 -8.51 -22.72
CA PHE A 50 8.76 -8.55 -22.08
C PHE A 50 9.48 -7.19 -22.11
N GLU A 51 9.49 -6.53 -23.26
CA GLU A 51 10.12 -5.20 -23.39
C GLU A 51 9.40 -4.12 -22.58
N ALA A 52 8.07 -4.18 -22.52
CA ALA A 52 7.27 -3.22 -21.78
C ALA A 52 7.51 -3.35 -20.27
N TYR A 53 7.59 -4.58 -19.77
CA TYR A 53 7.99 -4.84 -18.39
C TYR A 53 9.43 -4.38 -18.13
N THR A 54 10.36 -4.66 -19.04
CA THR A 54 11.76 -4.22 -18.91
C THR A 54 11.84 -2.70 -18.75
N ARG A 55 11.17 -1.95 -19.65
CA ARG A 55 11.13 -0.49 -19.59
C ARG A 55 10.53 0.00 -18.27
N TRP A 56 9.39 -0.57 -17.86
CA TRP A 56 8.73 -0.18 -16.61
C TRP A 56 9.59 -0.41 -15.36
N TYR A 57 10.27 -1.55 -15.25
CA TYR A 57 11.19 -1.82 -14.15
C TYR A 57 12.41 -0.89 -14.17
N ASN A 58 12.95 -0.60 -15.37
CA ASN A 58 14.06 0.34 -15.52
C ASN A 58 13.68 1.76 -15.07
N ASP A 59 12.48 2.23 -15.45
CA ASP A 59 11.98 3.54 -15.02
C ASP A 59 11.81 3.62 -13.50
N LEU A 60 11.33 2.55 -12.87
CA LEU A 60 11.25 2.45 -11.42
C LEU A 60 12.63 2.47 -10.76
N ILE A 61 13.62 1.75 -11.30
CA ILE A 61 15.01 1.79 -10.82
C ILE A 61 15.56 3.20 -10.87
N LEU A 62 15.38 3.91 -12.00
CA LEU A 62 15.84 5.29 -12.16
C LEU A 62 15.16 6.21 -11.14
N LYS A 63 13.85 6.06 -10.94
CA LYS A 63 13.10 6.83 -9.94
C LYS A 63 13.56 6.55 -8.51
N MET A 64 13.85 5.29 -8.17
CA MET A 64 14.38 4.94 -6.85
C MET A 64 15.75 5.57 -6.58
N LYS A 65 16.62 5.65 -7.60
CA LYS A 65 17.93 6.31 -7.51
C LYS A 65 17.79 7.83 -7.35
N ASP A 66 16.93 8.44 -8.16
CA ASP A 66 16.64 9.88 -8.07
C ASP A 66 16.13 10.28 -6.69
N GLN A 67 15.27 9.44 -6.10
CA GLN A 67 14.71 9.66 -4.77
C GLN A 67 15.62 9.19 -3.61
N ASN A 68 16.81 8.64 -3.90
CA ASN A 68 17.76 8.11 -2.90
C ASN A 68 17.16 7.03 -1.97
N ILE A 69 16.30 6.16 -2.50
CA ILE A 69 15.60 5.09 -1.76
C ILE A 69 16.05 3.67 -2.15
N GLU A 70 17.27 3.55 -2.70
CA GLU A 70 17.81 2.29 -3.19
C GLU A 70 17.91 1.23 -2.08
N GLN A 71 18.24 1.65 -0.86
CA GLN A 71 18.43 0.75 0.28
C GLN A 71 17.17 0.62 1.16
N LYS A 72 16.39 1.70 1.30
CA LYS A 72 15.23 1.77 2.19
C LYS A 72 14.29 2.89 1.76
N GLY A 73 13.05 2.82 2.25
CA GLY A 73 12.01 3.81 1.96
C GLY A 73 11.02 3.34 0.91
N VAL A 74 10.10 4.21 0.54
CA VAL A 74 9.08 3.94 -0.48
C VAL A 74 9.09 5.09 -1.47
N LEU A 75 8.55 4.87 -2.68
CA LEU A 75 8.45 5.93 -3.68
C LEU A 75 7.61 7.09 -3.15
N ASN A 76 8.01 8.32 -3.43
CA ASN A 76 7.32 9.54 -2.97
C ASN A 76 5.82 9.54 -3.33
N GLU A 77 5.47 9.07 -4.54
CA GLU A 77 4.08 8.93 -4.98
C GLU A 77 3.24 8.00 -4.09
N LEU A 78 3.86 6.97 -3.49
CA LEU A 78 3.18 6.10 -2.53
C LEU A 78 3.00 6.80 -1.19
N SER A 79 4.02 7.53 -0.73
CA SER A 79 3.90 8.35 0.48
C SER A 79 2.82 9.43 0.36
N GLU A 80 2.70 10.05 -0.82
CA GLU A 80 1.63 11.01 -1.11
C GLU A 80 0.24 10.36 -1.02
N LEU A 81 0.07 9.18 -1.61
CA LEU A 81 -1.19 8.43 -1.53
C LEU A 81 -1.53 8.00 -0.09
N GLU A 82 -0.54 7.55 0.67
CA GLU A 82 -0.73 7.24 2.09
C GLU A 82 -1.14 8.48 2.90
N MET A 83 -0.57 9.65 2.58
CA MET A 83 -0.95 10.91 3.20
C MET A 83 -2.37 11.33 2.83
N GLU A 84 -2.79 11.15 1.57
CA GLU A 84 -4.19 11.39 1.17
C GLU A 84 -5.16 10.49 1.95
N LEU A 85 -4.82 9.20 2.11
CA LEU A 85 -5.61 8.27 2.91
C LEU A 85 -5.62 8.64 4.39
N PHE A 86 -4.51 9.16 4.92
CA PHE A 86 -4.45 9.68 6.28
C PHE A 86 -5.35 10.91 6.49
N TYR A 87 -5.42 11.82 5.50
CA TYR A 87 -6.37 12.94 5.57
C TYR A 87 -7.83 12.45 5.50
N LEU A 88 -8.13 11.48 4.65
CA LEU A 88 -9.45 10.88 4.57
C LEU A 88 -9.83 10.17 5.88
N HIS A 89 -8.89 9.44 6.49
CA HIS A 89 -9.04 8.83 7.81
C HIS A 89 -9.47 9.87 8.86
N ASN A 90 -8.73 10.98 8.97
CA ASN A 90 -9.07 12.04 9.93
C ASN A 90 -10.43 12.68 9.62
N THR A 91 -10.76 12.84 8.34
CA THR A 91 -12.05 13.36 7.89
C THR A 91 -13.20 12.44 8.32
N LEU A 92 -13.09 11.14 8.08
CA LEU A 92 -14.10 10.16 8.46
C LEU A 92 -14.25 10.06 9.98
N LEU A 93 -13.14 10.07 10.75
CA LEU A 93 -13.21 9.98 12.21
C LEU A 93 -13.76 11.23 12.87
N ALA A 94 -13.22 12.41 12.54
CA ALA A 94 -13.42 13.63 13.33
C ALA A 94 -14.42 14.61 12.71
N VAL A 95 -14.45 14.70 11.38
CA VAL A 95 -15.26 15.69 10.66
C VAL A 95 -16.64 15.12 10.32
N LEU A 96 -16.69 14.05 9.54
CA LEU A 96 -17.93 13.38 9.14
C LEU A 96 -18.49 12.50 10.25
N LYS A 97 -17.62 12.05 11.16
CA LYS A 97 -17.98 11.11 12.25
C LYS A 97 -18.72 9.90 11.71
N ASP A 98 -18.17 9.29 10.67
CA ASP A 98 -18.71 8.09 10.05
C ASP A 98 -18.72 6.97 11.09
N LYS A 99 -19.92 6.58 11.55
CA LYS A 99 -20.10 5.60 12.62
C LYS A 99 -19.51 4.23 12.27
N LYS A 100 -19.61 3.83 11.01
CA LYS A 100 -19.13 2.52 10.55
C LYS A 100 -17.61 2.52 10.50
N TYR A 101 -17.01 3.61 10.04
CA TYR A 101 -15.56 3.77 10.08
C TYR A 101 -15.01 3.82 11.50
N GLN A 102 -15.65 4.58 12.39
CA GLN A 102 -15.27 4.65 13.81
C GLN A 102 -15.33 3.28 14.49
N GLU A 103 -16.33 2.46 14.18
CA GLU A 103 -16.43 1.09 14.70
C GLU A 103 -15.26 0.21 14.21
N TYR A 104 -14.95 0.23 12.92
CA TYR A 104 -13.80 -0.53 12.39
C TYR A 104 -12.48 -0.05 12.98
N PHE A 105 -12.29 1.26 13.09
CA PHE A 105 -11.06 1.82 13.64
C PHE A 105 -10.90 1.48 15.13
N SER A 106 -11.96 1.61 15.92
CA SER A 106 -11.92 1.27 17.36
C SER A 106 -11.56 -0.19 17.60
N LYS A 107 -12.04 -1.12 16.76
CA LYS A 107 -11.68 -2.55 16.84
C LYS A 107 -10.21 -2.81 16.48
N ALA A 108 -9.61 -1.97 15.64
CA ALA A 108 -8.23 -2.14 15.19
C ALA A 108 -7.22 -1.33 16.03
N GLU A 109 -7.67 -0.41 16.88
CA GLU A 109 -6.82 0.58 17.54
C GLU A 109 -5.71 -0.06 18.38
N GLU A 110 -6.04 -1.05 19.21
CA GLU A 110 -5.05 -1.76 20.03
C GLU A 110 -4.00 -2.48 19.17
N ALA A 111 -4.44 -3.17 18.12
CA ALA A 111 -3.56 -3.85 17.18
C ALA A 111 -2.62 -2.88 16.45
N ILE A 112 -3.13 -1.72 16.04
CA ILE A 112 -2.33 -0.68 15.36
C ILE A 112 -1.29 -0.11 16.32
N GLN A 113 -1.67 0.24 17.55
CA GLN A 113 -0.74 0.76 18.56
C GLN A 113 0.34 -0.26 18.91
N GLU A 114 -0.03 -1.53 19.05
CA GLU A 114 0.94 -2.60 19.33
C GLU A 114 1.91 -2.80 18.16
N PHE A 115 1.42 -2.79 16.92
CA PHE A 115 2.28 -2.85 15.75
C PHE A 115 3.20 -1.63 15.66
N GLN A 116 2.69 -0.43 15.95
CA GLN A 116 3.49 0.79 15.97
C GLN A 116 4.64 0.71 16.99
N ARG A 117 4.36 0.24 18.22
CA ARG A 117 5.37 0.02 19.27
C ARG A 117 6.46 -0.97 18.86
N LYS A 118 6.06 -2.04 18.15
CA LYS A 118 6.97 -3.09 17.67
C LYS A 118 7.73 -2.71 16.41
N SER A 119 7.17 -1.82 15.60
CA SER A 119 7.81 -1.31 14.39
C SER A 119 8.89 -0.28 14.76
N ASN A 120 10.11 -0.44 14.25
CA ASN A 120 11.18 0.56 14.38
C ASN A 120 10.93 1.79 13.47
N ALA A 121 9.68 2.25 13.37
CA ALA A 121 9.24 3.28 12.46
C ALA A 121 8.45 4.38 13.21
N PRO A 122 9.10 5.14 14.10
CA PRO A 122 8.45 6.08 15.03
C PRO A 122 7.74 7.26 14.32
N ASN A 123 8.10 7.53 13.06
CA ASN A 123 7.60 8.68 12.32
C ASN A 123 6.40 8.37 11.41
N LEU A 124 5.87 7.14 11.46
CA LEU A 124 4.72 6.78 10.64
C LEU A 124 3.42 7.27 11.26
N ASN A 125 2.56 7.84 10.41
CA ASN A 125 1.17 8.06 10.77
C ASN A 125 0.44 6.70 10.86
N VAL A 126 -0.76 6.73 11.45
CA VAL A 126 -1.57 5.53 11.70
C VAL A 126 -1.85 4.69 10.44
N ILE A 127 -2.01 5.32 9.27
CA ILE A 127 -2.25 4.63 8.01
C ILE A 127 -0.99 3.98 7.47
N GLY A 128 0.16 4.64 7.58
CA GLY A 128 1.46 4.03 7.27
C GLY A 128 1.75 2.81 8.15
N VAL A 129 1.39 2.87 9.45
CA VAL A 129 1.47 1.70 10.35
C VAL A 129 0.58 0.56 9.86
N CYS A 130 -0.67 0.85 9.48
CA CYS A 130 -1.58 -0.15 8.91
C CYS A 130 -1.02 -0.79 7.63
N PHE A 131 -0.48 -0.01 6.70
CA PHE A 131 0.12 -0.54 5.47
C PHE A 131 1.33 -1.42 5.75
N ASN A 132 2.21 -1.01 6.65
CA ASN A 132 3.34 -1.84 7.07
C ASN A 132 2.89 -3.14 7.73
N ALA A 133 1.84 -3.12 8.54
CA ALA A 133 1.27 -4.33 9.14
C ALA A 133 0.72 -5.28 8.08
N LEU A 134 -0.08 -4.78 7.14
CA LEU A 134 -0.64 -5.59 6.06
C LEU A 134 0.44 -6.12 5.11
N TYR A 135 1.47 -5.31 4.82
CA TYR A 135 2.60 -5.74 4.02
C TYR A 135 3.41 -6.82 4.73
N PHE A 136 3.67 -6.66 6.03
CA PHE A 136 4.32 -7.69 6.82
C PHE A 136 3.51 -9.00 6.83
N ASN A 137 2.19 -8.94 7.04
CA ASN A 137 1.32 -10.11 6.93
C ASN A 137 1.43 -10.79 5.56
N LEU A 138 1.44 -10.02 4.47
CA LEU A 138 1.62 -10.53 3.12
C LEU A 138 2.96 -11.28 2.96
N LEU A 139 4.06 -10.71 3.46
CA LEU A 139 5.38 -11.36 3.45
C LEU A 139 5.41 -12.66 4.28
N MET A 140 4.72 -12.70 5.41
CA MET A 140 4.63 -13.92 6.23
C MET A 140 3.90 -15.04 5.50
N ASN A 141 2.77 -14.72 4.86
CA ASN A 141 2.01 -15.68 4.08
C ASN A 141 2.81 -16.22 2.89
N LEU A 142 3.57 -15.37 2.19
CA LEU A 142 4.43 -15.79 1.08
C LEU A 142 5.56 -16.73 1.52
N LYS A 143 6.04 -16.57 2.76
CA LYS A 143 7.06 -17.45 3.36
C LYS A 143 6.48 -18.71 3.99
N GLY A 144 5.15 -18.89 3.98
CA GLY A 144 4.48 -20.02 4.63
C GLY A 144 4.67 -20.03 6.15
N MET A 145 4.83 -18.87 6.78
CA MET A 145 4.98 -18.79 8.23
C MET A 145 3.61 -18.86 8.91
N ASP A 146 3.47 -19.77 9.86
CA ASP A 146 2.27 -19.88 10.69
C ASP A 146 2.16 -18.70 11.65
N ILE A 147 0.98 -18.10 11.72
CA ILE A 147 0.65 -17.03 12.67
C ILE A 147 -0.44 -17.50 13.62
N THR A 148 -0.42 -16.98 14.85
CA THR A 148 -1.43 -17.33 15.85
C THR A 148 -2.81 -16.78 15.48
N PRO A 149 -3.91 -17.37 15.98
CA PRO A 149 -5.26 -16.85 15.76
C PRO A 149 -5.40 -15.37 16.15
N GLU A 150 -4.80 -14.96 17.27
CA GLU A 150 -4.84 -13.58 17.76
C GLU A 150 -4.13 -12.62 16.81
N THR A 151 -3.00 -13.06 16.24
CA THR A 151 -2.25 -12.29 15.25
C THR A 151 -3.06 -12.13 13.96
N LYS A 152 -3.77 -13.18 13.54
CA LYS A 152 -4.65 -13.14 12.38
C LYS A 152 -5.82 -12.18 12.59
N GLU A 153 -6.47 -12.23 13.76
CA GLU A 153 -7.55 -11.30 14.12
C GLU A 153 -7.08 -9.84 14.11
N ALA A 154 -5.87 -9.57 14.63
CA ALA A 154 -5.25 -8.24 14.57
C ALA A 154 -5.07 -7.74 13.13
N PHE A 155 -4.57 -8.59 12.22
CA PHE A 155 -4.44 -8.22 10.81
C PHE A 155 -5.80 -8.05 10.12
N ASP A 156 -6.79 -8.88 10.44
CA ASP A 156 -8.13 -8.76 9.87
C ASP A 156 -8.80 -7.44 10.29
N ALA A 157 -8.63 -7.02 11.55
CA ALA A 157 -9.11 -5.73 12.03
C ALA A 157 -8.46 -4.56 11.26
N ILE A 158 -7.13 -4.57 11.11
CA ILE A 158 -6.39 -3.56 10.32
C ILE A 158 -6.84 -3.57 8.85
N ARG A 159 -7.04 -4.75 8.28
CA ARG A 159 -7.49 -4.92 6.89
C ARG A 159 -8.86 -4.28 6.67
N LEU A 160 -9.79 -4.40 7.62
CA LEU A 160 -11.12 -3.77 7.51
C LEU A 160 -11.02 -2.24 7.48
N VAL A 161 -10.13 -1.64 8.28
CA VAL A 161 -9.89 -0.19 8.26
C VAL A 161 -9.40 0.26 6.89
N ILE A 162 -8.40 -0.41 6.34
CA ILE A 162 -7.81 -0.07 5.03
C ILE A 162 -8.77 -0.35 3.87
N ALA A 163 -9.54 -1.44 3.95
CA ALA A 163 -10.55 -1.76 2.94
C ALA A 163 -11.66 -0.70 2.88
N TYR A 164 -12.14 -0.25 4.04
CA TYR A 164 -13.13 0.82 4.10
C TYR A 164 -12.56 2.14 3.55
N LEU A 165 -11.36 2.54 3.96
CA LEU A 165 -10.71 3.73 3.43
C LEU A 165 -10.51 3.68 1.93
N SER A 166 -10.09 2.53 1.39
CA SER A 166 -9.85 2.38 -0.04
C SER A 166 -11.15 2.53 -0.85
N LYS A 167 -12.25 1.98 -0.32
CA LYS A 167 -13.58 2.16 -0.90
C LYS A 167 -13.99 3.65 -0.88
N GLU A 168 -13.93 4.30 0.27
CA GLU A 168 -14.33 5.72 0.39
C GLU A 168 -13.42 6.65 -0.42
N TYR A 169 -12.13 6.32 -0.53
CA TYR A 169 -11.20 7.07 -1.37
C TYR A 169 -11.55 6.97 -2.85
N LYS A 170 -11.91 5.77 -3.32
CA LYS A 170 -12.40 5.57 -4.69
C LYS A 170 -13.69 6.33 -4.91
N ASP A 171 -14.67 6.17 -4.02
CA ASP A 171 -15.95 6.87 -4.08
C ASP A 171 -15.69 8.39 -4.15
N MET A 172 -14.81 8.94 -3.32
CA MET A 172 -14.41 10.36 -3.34
C MET A 172 -13.79 10.79 -4.67
N LYS A 173 -12.88 10.01 -5.26
CA LYS A 173 -12.23 10.36 -6.54
C LYS A 173 -13.21 10.30 -7.72
N GLU A 174 -14.12 9.33 -7.73
CA GLU A 174 -15.16 9.19 -8.76
C GLU A 174 -16.28 10.25 -8.61
N SER A 175 -16.62 10.58 -7.38
CA SER A 175 -17.62 11.59 -7.03
C SER A 175 -17.05 13.01 -6.90
N LYS A 176 -15.84 13.28 -7.40
CA LYS A 176 -15.37 14.67 -7.66
C LYS A 176 -16.30 15.45 -8.63
N GLY A 177 -17.38 14.84 -9.13
CA GLY A 177 -18.54 15.53 -9.73
C GLY A 177 -19.73 15.86 -8.79
N LYS A 178 -19.70 15.47 -7.51
CA LYS A 178 -20.80 15.67 -6.52
C LYS A 178 -20.35 16.19 -5.15
N PHE A 179 -19.06 16.13 -4.80
CA PHE A 179 -18.53 16.84 -3.63
C PHE A 179 -18.29 18.34 -3.89
N SER A 180 -19.23 18.98 -4.58
CA SER A 180 -19.43 20.42 -4.44
C SER A 180 -19.98 20.61 -3.03
N MET A 181 -19.18 21.21 -2.14
CA MET A 181 -19.64 21.57 -0.81
C MET A 181 -20.94 22.36 -0.93
N ASN A 182 -22.06 21.77 -0.48
CA ASN A 182 -23.19 22.56 0.00
C ASN A 182 -22.77 23.19 1.32
N ALA A 183 -21.91 24.20 1.25
CA ALA A 183 -21.76 25.20 2.29
C ALA A 183 -22.88 26.22 2.05
N ASN A 184 -24.02 25.98 2.71
CA ASN A 184 -25.00 27.03 3.01
C ASN A 184 -24.75 27.52 4.43
#